data_AF-A0A4V0X6L5-F1
#
_entry.id   AF-A0A4V0X6L5-F1
#
_cell.length_a   1.000
_cell.length_b   1.000
_cell.length_c   1.000
_cell.angle_alpha   90.00
_cell.angle_beta   90.00
_cell.angle_gamma   90.00
#
_symmetry.space_group_name_H-M   'P 1'
#
loop_
_entity.id
_entity.type
_entity.pdbx_description
1 polymer ?
#
loop_
_entity_poly.entity_id
_entity_poly.type
_entity_poly.pdbx_seq_one_letter_code
_entity_poly.pdbx_strand_id
1 'polypeptide(L)'
;MYTATQIWGILVHTELIQNLGWLETIVVTPSHHRVHHASNPKYLDKNMGMLLITWDKLFGTFQKELPANEYQSIQYGLTKNIENPNPVNLVFSEWQQIWRDTVQPNISLKQRLLYIFGAPGYSHDGSRQTSKILRKIEESQQ
;
A
#
# COMPACT_ATOMS: atom_id res chain seq x y z
N MET A 1 22.07 2.49 16.27
CA MET A 1 21.11 3.11 15.33
C MET A 1 20.17 2.07 14.73
N TYR A 2 20.65 1.07 13.97
CA TYR A 2 19.81 0.02 13.37
C TYR A 2 18.86 -0.70 14.35
N THR A 3 19.36 -1.21 15.47
CA THR A 3 18.52 -1.91 16.45
C THR A 3 17.40 -1.02 17.00
N ALA A 4 17.67 0.26 17.23
CA ALA A 4 16.67 1.21 17.72
C ALA A 4 15.56 1.44 16.68
N THR A 5 15.91 1.56 15.39
CA THR A 5 14.91 1.71 14.33
C THR A 5 14.07 0.46 14.13
N GLN A 6 14.66 -0.74 14.28
CA GLN A 6 13.91 -1.99 14.21
C GLN A 6 12.96 -2.16 15.40
N ILE A 7 13.40 -1.85 16.62
CA ILE A 7 12.52 -1.87 17.81
C ILE A 7 11.36 -0.90 17.59
N TRP A 8 11.63 0.33 17.12
CA TRP A 8 10.58 1.29 16.82
C TRP A 8 9.63 0.77 15.74
N GLY A 9 10.16 0.20 14.65
CA GLY A 9 9.39 -0.42 13.57
C GLY A 9 8.47 -1.54 14.07
N ILE A 10 8.83 -2.29 15.11
CA ILE A 10 7.95 -3.28 15.73
C ILE A 10 6.85 -2.58 16.54
N LEU A 11 7.20 -1.59 17.36
CA LEU A 11 6.25 -0.91 18.25
C LEU A 11 5.14 -0.18 17.49
N VAL A 12 5.40 0.32 16.28
CA VAL A 12 4.36 0.98 15.46
C VAL A 12 3.29 0.02 14.93
N HIS A 13 3.43 -1.30 15.07
CA HIS A 13 2.39 -2.26 14.64
C HIS A 13 1.23 -2.42 15.64
N THR A 14 1.20 -1.67 16.74
CA THR A 14 0.09 -1.77 17.70
C THR A 14 -1.15 -1.01 17.25
N GLU A 15 -2.33 -1.59 17.49
CA GLU A 15 -3.62 -0.90 17.34
C GLU A 15 -4.08 -0.21 18.63
N LEU A 16 -3.42 -0.48 19.76
CA LEU A 16 -3.85 0.02 21.07
C LEU A 16 -3.65 1.54 21.20
N ILE A 17 -2.62 2.06 20.54
CA ILE A 17 -2.29 3.48 20.55
C ILE A 17 -2.91 4.12 19.31
N GLN A 18 -3.97 4.89 19.53
CA GLN A 18 -4.70 5.54 18.45
C GLN A 18 -3.96 6.76 17.89
N ASN A 19 -3.36 7.59 18.75
CA ASN A 19 -2.68 8.81 18.35
C ASN A 19 -1.56 9.16 19.35
N LEU A 20 -0.44 9.72 18.86
CA LEU A 20 0.70 10.15 19.70
C LEU A 20 0.88 11.68 19.78
N GLY A 21 -0.12 12.43 19.35
CA GLY A 21 -0.18 13.89 19.37
C GLY A 21 0.91 14.51 18.51
N TRP A 22 1.67 15.45 19.08
CA TRP A 22 2.70 16.19 18.36
C TRP A 22 3.81 15.29 17.79
N LEU A 23 4.03 14.09 18.33
CA LEU A 23 5.01 13.14 17.80
C LEU A 23 4.68 12.69 16.38
N GLU A 24 3.40 12.70 15.99
CA GLU A 24 2.96 12.43 14.61
C GLU A 24 3.50 13.44 13.60
N THR A 25 4.05 14.56 14.08
CA THR A 25 4.65 15.53 13.18
C THR A 25 6.06 15.14 12.74
N ILE A 26 6.76 14.31 13.53
CA ILE A 26 8.21 14.04 13.40
C ILE A 26 8.48 12.56 13.09
N VAL A 27 7.84 11.65 13.82
CA VAL A 27 8.09 10.20 13.71
C VAL A 27 6.91 9.46 13.09
N VAL A 28 7.19 8.30 12.51
CA VAL A 28 6.18 7.33 12.11
C VAL A 28 5.56 6.76 13.39
N THR A 29 4.25 6.84 13.51
CA THR A 29 3.49 6.42 14.69
C THR A 29 2.63 5.21 14.35
N PRO A 30 2.01 4.56 15.34
CA PRO A 30 1.09 3.47 15.06
C PRO A 30 -0.04 3.85 14.09
N SER A 31 -0.59 5.06 14.19
CA SER A 31 -1.59 5.56 13.25
C SER A 31 -1.10 5.65 11.80
N HIS A 32 0.10 6.20 11.59
CA HIS A 32 0.70 6.26 10.26
C HIS A 32 0.93 4.87 9.67
N HIS A 33 1.34 3.93 10.52
CA HIS A 33 1.67 2.57 10.13
C HIS A 33 0.44 1.71 9.84
N ARG A 34 -0.69 1.94 10.53
CA ARG A 34 -1.97 1.32 10.15
C ARG A 34 -2.42 1.77 8.76
N VAL A 35 -2.28 3.06 8.43
CA VAL A 35 -2.53 3.57 7.07
C VAL A 35 -1.62 2.89 6.04
N HIS A 36 -0.34 2.70 6.35
CA HIS A 36 0.60 1.98 5.48
C HIS A 36 0.14 0.55 5.17
N HIS A 37 -0.41 -0.16 6.16
CA HIS A 37 -0.91 -1.53 6.02
C HIS A 37 -2.35 -1.64 5.47
N ALA A 38 -3.00 -0.50 5.22
CA ALA A 38 -4.39 -0.48 4.79
C ALA A 38 -4.54 -0.79 3.29
N SER A 39 -5.57 -1.57 2.95
CA SER A 39 -5.99 -1.86 1.59
C SER A 39 -7.12 -0.95 1.09
N ASN A 40 -7.61 -0.03 1.93
CA ASN A 40 -8.58 0.99 1.53
C ASN A 40 -7.99 1.88 0.41
N PRO A 41 -8.74 2.22 -0.66
CA PRO A 41 -8.21 2.98 -1.78
C PRO A 41 -7.47 4.26 -1.36
N LYS A 42 -8.06 5.12 -0.52
CA LYS A 42 -7.45 6.37 -0.01
C LYS A 42 -6.07 6.19 0.62
N TYR A 43 -5.83 5.03 1.23
CA TYR A 43 -4.63 4.73 2.01
C TYR A 43 -3.55 3.97 1.23
N LEU A 44 -3.86 3.47 0.03
CA LEU A 44 -2.88 2.81 -0.83
C LEU A 44 -1.69 3.74 -1.15
N ASP A 45 -0.49 3.18 -1.21
CA ASP A 45 0.78 3.86 -1.45
C ASP A 45 1.08 5.07 -0.52
N LYS A 46 0.65 5.01 0.75
CA LYS A 46 0.88 6.08 1.73
C LYS A 46 1.80 5.65 2.88
N ASN A 47 2.42 6.66 3.51
CA ASN A 47 3.22 6.53 4.73
C ASN A 47 4.32 5.44 4.65
N MET A 48 5.28 5.62 3.74
CA MET A 48 6.34 4.65 3.43
C MET A 48 7.60 4.79 4.32
N GLY A 49 7.70 5.86 5.11
CA GLY A 49 8.80 6.06 6.03
C GLY A 49 8.86 4.99 7.12
N MET A 50 10.07 4.59 7.53
CA MET A 50 10.29 3.63 8.61
C MET A 50 10.35 4.29 10.00
N LEU A 51 10.99 5.46 10.11
CA LEU A 51 11.18 6.17 11.39
C LEU A 51 10.68 7.61 11.34
N LEU A 52 11.06 8.39 10.33
CA LEU A 52 10.71 9.80 10.22
C LEU A 52 9.58 9.98 9.21
N ILE A 53 8.48 10.61 9.64
CA ILE A 53 7.33 10.91 8.78
C ILE A 53 7.58 12.09 7.83
N THR A 54 8.64 12.86 8.09
CA THR A 54 9.03 14.01 7.28
C THR A 54 9.23 13.63 5.81
N TRP A 55 9.74 12.43 5.53
CA TRP A 55 9.93 11.96 4.15
C TRP A 55 8.60 11.89 3.39
N ASP A 56 7.57 11.31 4.02
CA ASP A 56 6.25 11.22 3.40
C ASP A 56 5.60 12.58 3.15
N LYS A 57 5.86 13.55 4.03
CA LYS A 57 5.40 14.92 3.86
C LYS A 57 6.13 15.63 2.72
N LEU A 58 7.45 15.43 2.60
CA LEU A 58 8.27 16.02 1.54
C LEU A 58 7.93 15.44 0.15
N PHE A 59 7.66 14.14 0.07
CA PHE A 59 7.37 13.45 -1.20
C PHE A 59 5.87 13.30 -1.51
N GLY A 60 4.99 13.83 -0.65
CA GLY A 60 3.54 13.84 -0.89
C GLY A 60 2.84 12.48 -0.72
N THR A 61 3.46 11.54 0.00
CA THR A 61 2.90 10.23 0.34
C THR A 61 2.29 10.19 1.75
N PHE A 62 2.32 11.31 2.48
CA PHE A 62 1.66 11.40 3.79
C PHE A 62 0.14 11.30 3.67
N GLN A 63 -0.48 10.49 4.53
CA GLN A 63 -1.92 10.40 4.71
C GLN A 63 -2.22 10.11 6.18
N LYS A 64 -3.03 10.97 6.80
CA LYS A 64 -3.50 10.74 8.17
C LYS A 64 -4.57 9.64 8.18
N GLU A 65 -4.59 8.83 9.23
CA GLU A 65 -5.74 7.98 9.54
C GLU A 65 -6.95 8.87 9.85
N LEU A 66 -8.04 8.62 9.15
CA LEU A 66 -9.29 9.33 9.34
C LEU A 66 -10.19 8.59 10.34
N PRO A 67 -10.91 9.32 11.20
CA PRO A 67 -11.85 8.71 12.14
C PRO A 67 -13.06 8.12 11.39
N ALA A 68 -13.75 7.18 12.04
CA ALA A 68 -14.84 6.41 11.44
C ALA A 68 -16.04 7.25 10.95
N ASN A 69 -16.18 8.49 11.42
CA ASN A 69 -17.19 9.43 10.97
C ASN A 69 -16.80 10.20 9.69
N GLU A 70 -15.53 10.15 9.28
CA GLU A 70 -15.02 10.82 8.07
C GLU A 70 -14.68 9.83 6.96
N TYR A 71 -14.38 8.57 7.30
CA TYR A 71 -14.03 7.53 6.34
C TYR A 71 -14.29 6.14 6.91
N GLN A 72 -14.35 5.15 6.03
CA GLN A 72 -14.45 3.74 6.42
C GLN A 72 -13.28 3.30 7.32
N SER A 73 -13.54 2.35 8.21
CA SER A 73 -12.52 1.74 9.05
C SER A 73 -11.40 1.11 8.22
N ILE A 74 -10.20 1.02 8.81
CA ILE A 74 -9.05 0.39 8.17
C ILE A 74 -9.37 -1.06 7.82
N GLN A 75 -9.15 -1.39 6.55
CA GLN A 75 -9.20 -2.74 6.02
C GLN A 75 -7.75 -3.19 5.81
N TYR A 76 -7.34 -4.27 6.46
CA TYR A 76 -5.99 -4.80 6.32
C TYR A 76 -5.91 -5.86 5.22
N GLY A 77 -4.69 -6.09 4.72
CA GLY A 77 -4.40 -7.17 3.78
C GLY A 77 -4.25 -6.67 2.36
N LEU A 78 -4.62 -7.51 1.39
CA LEU A 78 -4.48 -7.22 -0.04
C LEU A 78 -5.76 -6.62 -0.60
N THR A 79 -5.64 -5.78 -1.63
CA THR A 79 -6.80 -5.25 -2.38
C THR A 79 -7.56 -6.36 -3.12
N LYS A 80 -6.87 -7.45 -3.45
CA LYS A 80 -7.45 -8.69 -3.98
C LYS A 80 -6.94 -9.86 -3.15
N ASN A 81 -7.86 -10.57 -2.50
CA ASN A 81 -7.51 -11.72 -1.69
C ASN A 81 -7.03 -12.90 -2.55
N ILE A 82 -6.14 -13.71 -1.98
CA ILE A 82 -5.64 -14.95 -2.60
C ILE A 82 -6.70 -16.04 -2.38
N GLU A 83 -7.23 -16.59 -3.47
CA GLU A 83 -8.33 -17.58 -3.42
C GLU A 83 -7.95 -18.88 -2.68
N ASN A 84 -6.72 -19.36 -2.84
CA ASN A 84 -6.24 -20.61 -2.25
C ASN A 84 -4.97 -20.37 -1.40
N PRO A 85 -5.10 -19.91 -0.14
CA PRO A 85 -3.98 -19.48 0.69
C PRO A 85 -3.27 -20.69 1.32
N ASN A 86 -2.30 -21.26 0.60
CA ASN A 86 -1.30 -22.18 1.15
C ASN A 86 0.08 -21.49 1.12
N PRO A 87 1.09 -21.98 1.87
CA PRO A 87 2.40 -21.32 1.96
C PRO A 87 3.07 -21.03 0.61
N VAL A 88 2.90 -21.92 -0.36
CA VAL A 88 3.45 -21.74 -1.71
C VAL A 88 2.72 -20.60 -2.42
N ASN A 89 1.39 -20.60 -2.43
CA ASN A 89 0.61 -19.55 -3.09
C ASN A 89 0.77 -18.19 -2.41
N LEU A 90 0.90 -18.15 -1.09
CA LEU A 90 1.13 -16.90 -0.34
C LEU A 90 2.45 -16.21 -0.77
N VAL A 91 3.50 -16.99 -1.04
CA VAL A 91 4.82 -16.45 -1.42
C VAL A 91 4.95 -16.24 -2.93
N PHE A 92 4.40 -17.14 -3.76
CA PHE A 92 4.72 -17.21 -5.19
C PHE A 92 3.59 -16.78 -6.13
N SER A 93 2.37 -16.54 -5.66
CA SER A 93 1.22 -16.22 -6.55
C SER A 93 1.44 -14.95 -7.39
N GLU A 94 2.02 -13.89 -6.82
CA GLU A 94 2.31 -12.64 -7.54
C GLU A 94 3.40 -12.84 -8.60
N TRP A 95 4.45 -13.63 -8.33
CA TRP A 95 5.47 -13.98 -9.32
C TRP A 95 4.87 -14.73 -10.52
N GLN A 96 3.96 -15.68 -10.24
CA GLN A 96 3.23 -16.39 -11.28
C GLN A 96 2.30 -15.47 -12.08
N GLN A 97 1.69 -14.46 -11.45
CA GLN A 97 0.85 -13.47 -12.12
C GLN A 97 1.69 -12.57 -13.03
N ILE A 98 2.82 -12.04 -12.56
CA ILE A 98 3.75 -11.24 -13.37
C ILE A 98 4.26 -12.04 -14.56
N TRP A 99 4.63 -13.31 -14.36
CA TRP A 99 5.06 -14.18 -15.45
C TRP A 99 3.95 -14.35 -16.50
N ARG A 100 2.74 -14.73 -16.07
CA ARG A 100 1.57 -14.86 -16.95
C ARG A 100 1.31 -13.58 -17.72
N ASP A 101 1.37 -12.44 -17.04
CA ASP A 101 1.15 -11.13 -17.65
C ASP A 101 2.20 -10.80 -18.71
N THR A 102 3.45 -11.17 -18.45
CA THR A 102 4.59 -10.89 -19.33
C THR A 102 4.61 -11.79 -20.57
N VAL A 103 4.08 -13.01 -20.52
CA VAL A 103 4.11 -13.97 -21.64
C VAL A 103 2.89 -13.91 -22.56
N GLN A 104 1.89 -13.05 -22.27
CA GLN A 104 0.68 -12.93 -23.09
C GLN A 104 0.99 -12.70 -24.58
N PRO A 105 0.17 -13.25 -25.50
CA PRO A 105 0.28 -12.93 -26.91
C PRO A 105 -0.13 -11.47 -27.16
N ASN A 106 0.26 -10.92 -28.32
CA ASN A 106 -0.20 -9.62 -28.83
C ASN A 106 0.17 -8.37 -27.97
N ILE A 107 1.18 -8.45 -27.11
CA ILE A 107 1.72 -7.29 -26.39
C ILE A 107 3.14 -6.93 -26.83
N SER A 108 3.39 -5.62 -26.93
CA SER A 108 4.68 -5.02 -27.27
C SER A 108 5.73 -5.25 -26.18
N LEU A 109 7.02 -5.15 -26.55
CA LEU A 109 8.12 -5.24 -25.58
C LEU A 109 8.00 -4.21 -24.45
N LYS A 110 7.54 -2.99 -24.77
CA LYS A 110 7.30 -1.94 -23.77
C LYS A 110 6.22 -2.36 -22.76
N GLN A 111 5.11 -2.95 -23.23
CA GLN A 111 4.05 -3.43 -22.34
C GLN A 111 4.54 -4.58 -21.44
N ARG A 112 5.39 -5.48 -21.96
CA ARG A 112 6.03 -6.54 -21.16
C ARG A 112 6.90 -5.96 -20.05
N LEU A 113 7.73 -4.97 -20.35
CA LEU A 113 8.55 -4.28 -19.34
C LEU A 113 7.69 -3.57 -18.29
N LEU A 114 6.56 -2.98 -18.69
CA LEU A 114 5.62 -2.33 -17.75
C LEU A 114 4.93 -3.35 -16.83
N TYR A 115 4.76 -4.61 -17.22
CA TYR A 115 4.26 -5.64 -16.31
C TYR A 115 5.28 -6.05 -15.24
N ILE A 116 6.58 -5.89 -15.50
CA ILE A 116 7.66 -6.23 -14.56
C ILE A 116 8.00 -5.03 -13.66
N PHE A 117 8.10 -3.83 -14.23
CA PHE A 117 8.62 -2.64 -13.56
C PHE A 117 7.57 -1.55 -13.31
N GLY A 118 6.37 -1.69 -13.88
CA GLY A 118 5.30 -0.73 -13.69
C GLY A 118 4.63 -0.84 -12.33
N ALA A 119 3.76 0.12 -12.02
CA ALA A 119 2.99 0.10 -10.80
C ALA A 119 2.05 -1.13 -10.75
N PRO A 120 1.85 -1.74 -9.57
CA PRO A 120 0.85 -2.79 -9.38
C PRO A 120 -0.52 -2.35 -9.92
N GLY A 121 -1.21 -3.28 -10.58
CA GLY A 121 -2.48 -3.01 -11.24
C GLY A 121 -2.36 -2.39 -12.65
N TYR A 122 -1.15 -2.18 -13.18
CA TYR A 122 -0.97 -1.84 -14.59
C TYR A 122 -1.58 -2.95 -15.49
N SER A 123 -2.27 -2.52 -16.53
CA SER A 123 -2.77 -3.39 -17.59
C SER A 123 -2.77 -2.62 -18.91
N HIS A 124 -2.37 -3.29 -19.99
CA HIS A 124 -2.27 -2.65 -21.31
C HIS A 124 -3.63 -2.38 -21.96
N ASP A 125 -4.67 -3.08 -21.50
CA ASP A 125 -6.06 -3.03 -21.97
C ASP A 125 -6.99 -2.28 -21.01
N GLY A 126 -6.48 -1.81 -19.86
CA GLY A 126 -7.28 -1.13 -18.85
C GLY A 126 -8.18 -2.06 -18.01
N SER A 127 -8.03 -3.38 -18.11
CA SER A 127 -8.78 -4.36 -17.33
C SER A 127 -8.53 -4.27 -15.81
N ARG A 128 -7.39 -3.70 -15.41
CA ARG A 128 -6.98 -3.51 -14.01
C ARG A 128 -6.65 -2.07 -13.72
N GLN A 129 -6.76 -1.74 -12.44
CA GLN A 129 -6.61 -0.39 -11.93
C GLN A 129 -5.42 -0.34 -10.98
N THR A 130 -4.56 0.66 -11.18
CA THR A 130 -3.49 0.99 -10.22
C THR A 130 -4.09 1.65 -8.98
N SER A 131 -3.35 1.66 -7.88
CA SER A 131 -3.71 2.40 -6.66
C SER A 131 -4.12 3.86 -6.93
N LYS A 132 -3.44 4.54 -7.88
CA LYS A 132 -3.78 5.92 -8.29
C LYS A 132 -5.16 6.02 -8.94
N ILE A 133 -5.54 5.01 -9.72
CA ILE A 133 -6.86 4.95 -10.37
C ILE A 133 -7.92 4.64 -9.31
N LEU A 134 -7.66 3.68 -8.42
CA LEU A 134 -8.57 3.31 -7.32
C LEU A 134 -8.89 4.52 -6.43
N ARG A 135 -7.88 5.31 -6.03
CA ARG A 135 -8.06 6.55 -5.27
C ARG A 135 -8.98 7.55 -5.98
N LYS A 136 -8.73 7.79 -7.28
CA LYS A 136 -9.56 8.71 -8.07
C LYS A 136 -11.00 8.25 -8.22
N ILE A 137 -11.23 6.95 -8.37
CA ILE A 137 -12.58 6.39 -8.46
C ILE A 137 -13.32 6.61 -7.16
N GLU A 138 -12.70 6.29 -6.01
CA GLU A 138 -13.31 6.53 -4.70
C GLU A 138 -13.59 8.02 -4.45
N GLU A 139 -12.66 8.91 -4.80
CA GLU A 139 -12.83 10.37 -4.70
C GLU A 139 -14.00 10.88 -5.57
N SER A 140 -14.24 10.27 -6.73
CA SER A 140 -15.35 10.67 -7.63
C SER A 140 -16.72 10.18 -7.18
N GLN A 141 -16.78 9.24 -6.24
CA GLN A 141 -18.00 8.66 -5.70
C GLN A 141 -18.46 9.32 -4.39
N GLN A 142 -17.62 10.18 -3.80
CA GLN A 142 -17.90 10.98 -2.60
C GLN A 142 -18.42 12.35 -2.98
#